data_AF-A0AAV4NQR1-F1
#
_entry.id   AF-A0AAV4NQR1-F1
#
_cell.length_a   1.000
_cell.length_b   1.000
_cell.length_c   1.000
_cell.angle_alpha   90.00
_cell.angle_beta   90.00
_cell.angle_gamma   90.00
#
_symmetry.space_group_name_H-M   'P 1'
#
loop_
_entity.id
_entity.type
_entity.pdbx_description
1 polymer ?
#
loop_
_entity_poly.entity_id
_entity_poly.type
_entity_poly.pdbx_seq_one_letter_code
_entity_poly.pdbx_strand_id
1 'polypeptide(L)'
;MANSYSNGYQYSTYSTDTSGGYGEFTRLSEVISTNVQKVSQNVASMQKMVNQLGTPQDCESLRAQLHQVQHYTNQLVKDTNNHLKELSLLPNPPNLSDQ
;
A
#
# COMPACT_ATOMS: atom_id res chain seq x y z
N MET A 1 23.92 -60.28 -8.14
CA MET A 1 22.86 -59.34 -8.58
C MET A 1 22.45 -58.54 -7.36
N ALA A 2 23.03 -57.35 -7.16
CA ALA A 2 22.69 -56.45 -6.05
C ALA A 2 22.00 -55.23 -6.65
N ASN A 3 20.73 -55.03 -6.31
CA ASN A 3 19.92 -53.91 -6.79
C ASN A 3 20.42 -52.61 -6.17
N SER A 4 20.90 -51.69 -7.01
CA SER A 4 21.16 -50.30 -6.65
C SER A 4 19.83 -49.54 -6.60
N TYR A 5 19.44 -49.12 -5.40
CA TYR A 5 18.31 -48.21 -5.22
C TYR A 5 18.72 -46.80 -5.63
N SER A 6 18.16 -46.33 -6.74
CA SER A 6 18.11 -44.91 -7.08
C SER A 6 17.11 -44.23 -6.15
N ASN A 7 17.59 -43.36 -5.26
CA ASN A 7 16.74 -42.44 -4.50
C ASN A 7 17.27 -41.02 -4.72
N GLY A 8 17.03 -40.50 -5.92
CA GLY A 8 17.28 -39.10 -6.25
C GLY A 8 16.09 -38.26 -5.82
N TYR A 9 16.05 -37.84 -4.55
CA TYR A 9 15.14 -36.79 -4.13
C TYR A 9 15.41 -35.55 -4.98
N GLN A 10 14.41 -35.15 -5.79
CA GLN A 10 14.39 -33.84 -6.40
C GLN A 10 14.29 -32.81 -5.27
N TYR A 11 15.39 -32.13 -4.98
CA TYR A 11 15.33 -30.84 -4.31
C TYR A 11 14.79 -29.86 -5.35
N SER A 12 13.51 -29.53 -5.23
CA SER A 12 12.97 -28.33 -5.86
C SER A 12 13.63 -27.15 -5.16
N THR A 13 14.70 -26.62 -5.76
CA THR A 13 15.31 -25.35 -5.36
C THR A 13 14.22 -24.30 -5.49
N TYR A 14 13.61 -23.91 -4.37
CA TYR A 14 12.91 -22.65 -4.31
C TYR A 14 14.01 -21.61 -4.51
N SER A 15 14.08 -21.05 -5.71
CA SER A 15 14.79 -19.81 -5.96
C SER A 15 14.05 -18.73 -5.18
N THR A 16 14.29 -18.64 -3.88
CA THR A 16 13.89 -17.49 -3.08
C THR A 16 14.68 -16.31 -3.61
N ASP A 17 14.03 -15.54 -4.48
CA ASP A 17 14.39 -14.16 -4.76
C ASP A 17 14.14 -13.37 -3.47
N THR A 18 15.06 -13.50 -2.51
CA THR A 18 15.03 -12.81 -1.21
C THR A 18 15.17 -11.30 -1.37
N SER A 19 15.53 -10.81 -2.56
CA SER A 19 15.70 -9.39 -2.85
C SER A 19 14.41 -8.70 -3.31
N GLY A 20 13.52 -9.39 -4.02
CA GLY A 20 12.26 -8.82 -4.51
C GLY A 20 11.21 -8.58 -3.42
N GLY A 21 11.09 -9.49 -2.44
CA GLY A 21 10.08 -9.37 -1.37
C GLY A 21 10.34 -8.21 -0.40
N TYR A 22 11.59 -7.99 0.00
CA TYR A 22 11.95 -6.89 0.91
C TYR A 22 11.88 -5.51 0.23
N GLY A 23 12.26 -5.45 -1.05
CA GLY A 23 12.15 -4.23 -1.86
C GLY A 23 10.70 -3.78 -2.04
N GLU A 24 9.81 -4.71 -2.38
CA GLU A 24 8.38 -4.42 -2.51
C GLU A 24 7.72 -4.09 -1.16
N PHE A 25 8.13 -4.74 -0.06
CA PHE A 25 7.66 -4.37 1.28
C PHE A 25 7.99 -2.92 1.63
N THR A 26 9.25 -2.53 1.41
CA THR A 26 9.72 -1.17 1.69
C THR A 26 8.96 -0.16 0.84
N ARG A 27 8.87 -0.41 -0.47
CA ARG A 27 8.16 0.45 -1.42
C ARG A 27 6.68 0.63 -1.06
N LEU A 28 5.96 -0.47 -0.83
CA LEU A 28 4.54 -0.41 -0.48
C LEU A 28 4.34 0.34 0.86
N SER A 29 5.20 0.09 1.85
CA SER A 29 5.16 0.79 3.15
C SER A 29 5.33 2.29 3.01
N GLU A 30 6.29 2.75 2.20
CA GLU A 30 6.52 4.17 1.93
C GLU A 30 5.33 4.82 1.20
N VAL A 31 4.77 4.14 0.21
CA VAL A 31 3.59 4.61 -0.54
C VAL A 31 2.37 4.71 0.38
N ILE A 32 2.12 3.69 1.21
CA ILE A 32 1.03 3.69 2.20
C ILE A 32 1.18 4.87 3.16
N SER A 33 2.38 5.05 3.74
CA SER A 33 2.66 6.15 4.67
C SER A 33 2.38 7.52 4.03
N THR A 34 2.89 7.71 2.81
CA THR A 34 2.67 8.93 2.02
C THR A 34 1.18 9.17 1.75
N ASN A 35 0.44 8.12 1.39
CA ASN A 35 -0.99 8.23 1.11
C ASN A 35 -1.78 8.61 2.38
N VAL A 36 -1.48 8.01 3.52
CA VAL A 36 -2.13 8.34 4.80
C VAL A 36 -1.87 9.80 5.21
N GLN A 37 -0.65 10.29 5.01
CA GLN A 37 -0.33 11.71 5.25
C GLN A 37 -1.15 12.63 4.34
N LYS A 38 -1.22 12.33 3.04
CA LYS A 38 -2.04 13.07 2.07
C LYS A 38 -3.53 13.03 2.41
N VAL A 39 -4.08 11.90 2.86
CA VAL A 39 -5.46 11.81 3.36
C VAL A 39 -5.68 12.81 4.50
N SER A 40 -4.77 12.84 5.48
CA SER A 40 -4.85 13.76 6.61
C SER A 40 -4.81 15.23 6.17
N GLN A 41 -3.94 15.57 5.23
CA GLN A 41 -3.86 16.91 4.64
C GLN A 41 -5.13 17.30 3.88
N ASN A 42 -5.67 16.38 3.08
CA ASN A 42 -6.90 16.61 2.34
C ASN A 42 -8.09 16.82 3.28
N VAL A 43 -8.20 16.05 4.36
CA VAL A 43 -9.25 16.23 5.37
C VAL A 43 -9.16 17.62 6.02
N ALA A 44 -7.96 18.08 6.37
CA ALA A 44 -7.76 19.42 6.89
C ALA A 44 -8.14 20.51 5.86
N SER A 45 -7.84 20.30 4.58
CA SER A 45 -8.25 21.20 3.49
C SER A 45 -9.77 21.22 3.31
N MET A 46 -10.42 20.05 3.30
CA MET A 46 -11.87 19.92 3.27
C MET A 46 -12.52 20.67 4.43
N GLN A 47 -12.00 20.55 5.65
CA GLN A 47 -12.53 21.28 6.80
C GLN A 47 -12.50 22.81 6.57
N LYS A 48 -11.39 23.34 6.02
CA LYS A 48 -11.27 24.77 5.73
C LYS A 48 -12.25 25.24 4.64
N MET A 49 -12.49 24.41 3.62
CA MET A 49 -13.46 24.71 2.57
C MET A 49 -14.90 24.64 3.10
N VAL A 50 -15.23 23.60 3.89
CA VAL A 50 -16.53 23.44 4.53
C VAL A 50 -16.87 24.61 5.44
N ASN A 51 -15.88 25.13 6.19
CA ASN A 51 -16.08 26.30 7.04
C ASN A 51 -16.42 27.59 6.26
N GLN A 52 -16.16 27.64 4.95
CA GLN A 52 -16.50 28.77 4.09
C GLN A 52 -17.87 28.58 3.40
N LEU A 53 -18.43 27.37 3.39
CA LEU A 53 -19.75 27.12 2.84
C LEU A 53 -20.83 27.78 3.70
N GLY A 54 -21.82 28.40 3.06
CA GLY A 54 -22.85 29.18 3.76
C GLY A 54 -22.37 30.54 4.30
N THR A 55 -21.11 30.91 4.08
CA THR A 55 -20.61 32.26 4.34
C THR A 55 -20.69 33.11 3.06
N PRO A 56 -20.48 34.44 3.11
CA PRO A 56 -20.38 35.27 1.91
C PRO A 56 -19.24 34.89 0.95
N GLN A 57 -18.29 34.05 1.38
CA GLN A 57 -17.20 33.53 0.54
C GLN A 57 -17.60 32.26 -0.22
N ASP A 58 -18.79 31.71 0.03
CA ASP A 58 -19.29 30.53 -0.67
C ASP A 58 -19.48 30.84 -2.16
N CYS A 59 -18.89 30.00 -3.00
CA CYS A 59 -18.93 30.14 -4.45
C CYS A 59 -18.79 28.76 -5.13
N GLU A 60 -19.16 28.69 -6.40
CA GLU A 60 -19.15 27.45 -7.17
C GLU A 60 -17.74 26.84 -7.27
N SER A 61 -16.70 27.66 -7.42
CA SER A 61 -15.31 27.20 -7.49
C SER A 61 -14.84 26.52 -6.19
N LEU A 62 -15.22 27.08 -5.02
CA LEU A 62 -14.93 26.49 -3.72
C LEU A 62 -15.61 25.11 -3.57
N ARG A 63 -16.88 25.01 -3.98
CA ARG A 63 -17.63 23.74 -3.96
C ARG A 63 -17.03 22.70 -4.91
N ALA A 64 -16.66 23.12 -6.12
CA ALA A 64 -15.99 22.25 -7.09
C ALA A 64 -14.65 21.73 -6.55
N GLN A 65 -13.84 22.60 -5.93
CA GLN A 65 -12.59 22.22 -5.30
C GLN A 65 -12.83 21.24 -4.14
N LEU A 66 -13.84 21.48 -3.30
CA LEU A 66 -14.22 20.56 -2.23
C LEU A 66 -14.56 19.17 -2.77
N HIS A 67 -15.40 19.09 -3.81
CA HIS A 67 -15.76 17.83 -4.46
C HIS A 67 -14.53 17.13 -5.06
N GLN A 68 -13.61 17.87 -5.68
CA GLN A 68 -12.39 17.30 -6.23
C GLN A 68 -11.50 16.70 -5.14
N VAL A 69 -11.27 17.44 -4.04
CA VAL A 69 -10.47 16.96 -2.90
C VAL A 69 -11.15 15.76 -2.23
N GLN A 70 -12.47 15.77 -2.09
CA GLN A 70 -13.24 14.65 -1.57
C GLN A 70 -13.06 13.41 -2.46
N HIS A 71 -13.26 13.54 -3.77
CA HIS A 71 -13.11 12.43 -4.71
C HIS A 71 -11.69 11.87 -4.69
N TYR A 72 -10.69 12.73 -4.78
CA TYR A 72 -9.28 12.33 -4.70
C TYR A 72 -8.97 11.60 -3.39
N THR A 73 -9.47 12.09 -2.26
CA THR A 73 -9.27 11.45 -0.95
C THR A 73 -9.89 10.06 -0.91
N ASN A 74 -11.10 9.88 -1.45
CA ASN A 74 -11.74 8.57 -1.53
C ASN A 74 -10.93 7.58 -2.38
N GLN A 75 -10.38 8.04 -3.50
CA GLN A 75 -9.51 7.20 -4.34
C GLN A 75 -8.22 6.83 -3.60
N LEU A 76 -7.59 7.80 -2.94
CA LEU A 76 -6.37 7.57 -2.17
C LEU A 76 -6.57 6.55 -1.04
N VAL A 77 -7.72 6.59 -0.36
CA VAL A 77 -8.09 5.59 0.65
C VAL A 77 -8.25 4.20 0.05
N LYS A 78 -8.90 4.08 -1.12
CA LYS A 78 -9.02 2.79 -1.83
C LYS A 78 -7.66 2.24 -2.23
N ASP A 79 -6.80 3.07 -2.81
CA ASP A 79 -5.45 2.67 -3.23
C ASP A 79 -4.61 2.25 -2.02
N THR A 80 -4.72 2.97 -0.90
CA THR A 80 -4.05 2.61 0.36
C THR A 80 -4.51 1.25 0.86
N ASN A 81 -5.82 0.98 0.83
CA ASN A 81 -6.35 -0.34 1.22
C ASN A 81 -5.87 -1.46 0.28
N ASN A 82 -5.71 -1.17 -1.02
CA ASN A 82 -5.18 -2.15 -1.98
C ASN A 82 -3.70 -2.44 -1.70
N HIS A 83 -2.87 -1.41 -1.53
CA HIS A 83 -1.46 -1.57 -1.17
C HIS A 83 -1.29 -2.29 0.18
N LEU A 84 -2.16 -2.04 1.16
CA LEU A 84 -2.13 -2.76 2.44
C LEU A 84 -2.42 -4.27 2.26
N LYS A 85 -3.35 -4.62 1.38
CA LYS A 85 -3.62 -6.02 1.04
C LYS A 85 -2.43 -6.64 0.31
N GLU A 86 -1.84 -5.94 -0.66
CA GLU A 86 -0.64 -6.39 -1.36
C GLU A 86 0.52 -6.62 -0.39
N LEU A 87 0.75 -5.67 0.53
CA LEU A 87 1.75 -5.76 1.58
C LEU A 87 1.53 -7.00 2.47
N SER A 88 0.28 -7.32 2.81
CA SER A 88 -0.06 -8.49 3.63
C SER A 88 0.12 -9.84 2.92
N LEU A 89 0.18 -9.84 1.59
CA LEU A 89 0.40 -11.04 0.78
C LEU A 89 1.89 -11.30 0.51
N LEU A 90 2.78 -10.35 0.83
CA LEU A 90 4.21 -10.55 0.65
C LEU A 90 4.72 -11.65 1.59
N PRO A 91 5.61 -12.53 1.11
CA PRO A 91 6.20 -13.57 1.95
C PRO A 91 6.99 -12.92 3.09
N ASN A 92 6.86 -13.48 4.30
CA ASN A 92 7.68 -13.05 5.43
C ASN A 92 9.15 -13.13 5.02
N PRO A 93 9.98 -12.10 5.32
CA PRO A 93 11.41 -12.23 5.16
C PRO A 93 11.88 -13.46 5.96
N PRO A 94 12.78 -14.29 5.41
CA PRO A 94 13.28 -15.47 6.12
C PRO A 94 13.81 -15.01 7.47
N ASN A 95 13.30 -15.64 8.53
CA ASN A 95 13.70 -15.35 9.88
C ASN A 95 15.19 -15.69 10.00
N LEU A 96 16.04 -14.72 10.34
CA LEU A 96 17.50 -14.92 10.46
C LEU A 96 17.90 -15.89 11.58
N SER A 97 16.95 -16.47 12.31
CA SER A 97 17.20 -17.38 13.43
C SER A 97 17.56 -18.82 13.04
N ASP A 98 17.53 -19.18 11.75
CA ASP A 98 17.83 -20.54 11.25
C ASP A 98 19.15 -20.65 10.47
N GLN A 99 20.11 -19.72 10.65
CA GLN A 99 21.47 -19.80 10.07
C GLN A 99 22.54 -20.16 11.10
#